data_AF-A0A967XSS0-F1
#
_entry.id   AF-A0A967XSS0-F1
#
_cell.length_a   1.000
_cell.length_b   1.000
_cell.length_c   1.000
_cell.angle_alpha   90.00
_cell.angle_beta   90.00
_cell.angle_gamma   90.00
#
_symmetry.space_group_name_H-M   'P 1'
#
loop_
_entity.id
_entity.type
_entity.pdbx_description
1 polymer ?
#
loop_
_entity_poly.entity_id
_entity_poly.type
_entity_poly.pdbx_seq_one_letter_code
_entity_poly.pdbx_strand_id
1 'polypeptide(L)'
;PVFHEGALFYFGDGHALQGEGEVAGTGLETTMDVTLQFGLIKDKTIDWPRIEDDEFIMVAGSARPLIDAFRLAHVELIEWLETDYGFDRWEAYQVVSQVVEATVANIVDPQYTVVAKFPKRYLPPTE
;
A
#
# COMPACT_ATOMS: atom_id res chain seq x y z
N PRO A 1 -7.45 6.42 -4.37
CA PRO A 1 -8.55 7.32 -3.96
C PRO A 1 -8.92 8.26 -5.10
N VAL A 2 -10.20 8.64 -5.22
CA VAL A 2 -10.65 9.59 -6.24
C VAL A 2 -10.88 10.95 -5.59
N PHE A 3 -9.92 11.86 -5.72
CA PHE A 3 -10.00 13.22 -5.17
C PHE A 3 -10.55 14.26 -6.16
N HIS A 4 -10.59 13.90 -7.45
CA HIS A 4 -11.08 14.76 -8.53
C HIS A 4 -11.98 13.98 -9.48
N GLU A 5 -12.91 14.69 -10.13
CA GLU A 5 -13.80 14.12 -11.14
C GLU A 5 -12.99 13.44 -12.26
N GLY A 6 -13.44 12.24 -12.66
CA GLY A 6 -12.75 11.43 -13.67
C GLY A 6 -11.48 10.73 -13.19
N ALA A 7 -11.11 10.83 -11.90
CA ALA A 7 -9.92 10.27 -11.25
C ALA A 7 -8.57 10.76 -11.78
N LEU A 8 -8.46 11.14 -13.06
CA LEU A 8 -7.26 11.65 -13.72
C LEU A 8 -6.07 10.70 -13.50
N PHE A 9 -6.23 9.44 -13.87
CA PHE A 9 -5.21 8.40 -13.67
C PHE A 9 -3.95 8.66 -14.53
N TYR A 10 -2.76 8.45 -13.92
CA TYR A 10 -1.45 8.50 -14.56
C TYR A 10 -0.66 7.24 -14.23
N PHE A 11 0.16 6.77 -15.18
CA PHE A 11 1.04 5.60 -15.03
C PHE A 11 2.29 5.76 -15.89
N GLY A 12 3.42 5.22 -15.42
CA GLY A 12 4.74 5.30 -16.04
C GLY A 12 5.78 4.61 -15.17
N ASP A 13 7.06 4.93 -15.37
CA ASP A 13 8.17 4.51 -14.50
C ASP A 13 8.36 2.98 -14.41
N GLY A 14 8.76 2.39 -15.54
CA GLY A 14 8.83 0.94 -15.67
C GLY A 14 10.15 0.36 -15.24
N HIS A 15 10.13 -0.54 -14.27
CA HIS A 15 11.32 -1.25 -13.80
C HIS A 15 11.27 -2.73 -14.18
N ALA A 16 12.28 -3.23 -14.88
CA ALA A 16 12.45 -4.66 -15.11
C ALA A 16 12.92 -5.38 -13.83
N LEU A 17 13.55 -4.65 -12.91
CA LEU A 17 13.94 -5.11 -11.58
C LEU A 17 14.17 -3.89 -10.67
N GLN A 18 13.76 -4.00 -9.40
CA GLN A 18 14.07 -3.03 -8.35
C GLN A 18 14.28 -3.79 -7.03
N GLY A 19 15.27 -3.37 -6.25
CA GLY A 19 15.46 -3.83 -4.87
C GLY A 19 14.81 -2.88 -3.87
N GLU A 20 14.60 -3.34 -2.64
CA GLU A 20 14.06 -2.50 -1.57
C GLU A 20 14.91 -1.25 -1.32
N GLY A 21 14.23 -0.10 -1.17
CA GLY A 21 14.83 1.19 -0.89
C GLY A 21 15.38 1.92 -2.11
N GLU A 22 15.55 1.24 -3.26
CA GLU A 22 16.00 1.88 -4.51
C GLU A 22 17.26 2.74 -4.33
N VAL A 23 18.23 2.25 -3.57
CA VAL A 23 19.31 3.08 -2.99
C VAL A 23 20.15 3.84 -4.03
N ALA A 24 20.24 3.34 -5.27
CA ALA A 24 20.95 4.01 -6.36
C ALA A 24 20.20 5.21 -6.95
N GLY A 25 18.94 5.44 -6.55
CA GLY A 25 18.07 6.47 -7.09
C GLY A 25 17.30 6.07 -8.34
N THR A 26 17.48 4.84 -8.84
CA THR A 26 16.86 4.31 -10.05
C THR A 26 16.70 2.79 -9.94
N GLY A 27 15.72 2.25 -10.67
CA GLY A 27 15.59 0.82 -10.93
C GLY A 27 16.34 0.39 -12.19
N LEU A 28 16.08 -0.85 -12.64
CA LEU A 28 16.43 -1.26 -14.01
C LEU A 28 15.38 -0.70 -14.97
N GLU A 29 15.53 0.58 -15.31
CA GLU A 29 14.59 1.36 -16.13
C GLU A 29 14.33 0.73 -17.51
N THR A 30 13.06 0.66 -17.90
CA THR A 30 12.63 0.08 -19.18
C THR A 30 11.31 0.66 -19.68
N THR A 31 11.06 0.51 -20.99
CA THR A 31 9.73 0.67 -21.57
C THR A 31 8.82 -0.48 -21.14
N MET A 32 7.53 -0.21 -21.00
CA MET A 32 6.51 -1.22 -20.66
C MET A 32 5.40 -1.26 -21.72
N ASP A 33 4.84 -2.46 -21.91
CA ASP A 33 3.56 -2.68 -22.59
C ASP A 33 2.60 -3.28 -21.54
N VAL A 34 1.65 -2.46 -21.07
CA VAL A 34 0.80 -2.78 -19.91
C VAL A 34 -0.67 -2.66 -20.29
N THR A 35 -1.46 -3.68 -19.92
CA THR A 35 -2.91 -3.63 -19.97
C THR A 35 -3.47 -3.39 -18.58
N LEU A 36 -4.28 -2.34 -18.42
CA LEU A 36 -4.94 -1.98 -17.17
C LEU A 36 -6.46 -2.09 -17.33
N GLN A 37 -7.14 -2.57 -16.28
CA GLN A 37 -8.59 -2.57 -16.19
C GLN A 37 -9.02 -1.67 -15.03
N PHE A 38 -10.01 -0.80 -15.30
CA PHE A 38 -10.51 0.14 -14.30
C PHE A 38 -11.93 -0.22 -13.87
N GLY A 39 -12.13 -0.32 -12.56
CA GLY A 39 -13.43 -0.36 -11.91
C GLY A 39 -13.60 0.85 -10.98
N LEU A 40 -14.84 1.15 -10.61
CA LEU A 40 -15.14 2.24 -9.68
C LEU A 40 -15.92 1.71 -8.48
N ILE A 41 -15.27 1.73 -7.31
CA ILE A 41 -15.91 1.46 -6.03
C ILE A 41 -16.60 2.75 -5.57
N LYS A 42 -17.92 2.74 -5.54
CA LYS A 42 -18.74 3.86 -5.05
C LYS A 42 -18.78 3.86 -3.53
N ASP A 43 -19.08 5.01 -2.96
CA ASP A 43 -19.29 5.20 -1.51
C ASP A 43 -18.13 4.70 -0.64
N LYS A 44 -16.91 4.79 -1.18
CA LYS A 44 -15.68 4.39 -0.51
C LYS A 44 -14.69 5.56 -0.48
N THR A 45 -14.28 5.92 0.74
CA THR A 45 -13.22 6.90 0.97
C THR A 45 -12.03 6.19 1.58
N ILE A 46 -10.84 6.45 1.04
CA ILE A 46 -9.55 6.00 1.56
C ILE A 46 -8.58 7.17 1.42
N ASP A 47 -7.64 7.32 2.35
CA ASP A 47 -6.68 8.43 2.28
C ASP A 47 -5.41 8.03 1.54
N TRP A 48 -4.97 6.78 1.69
CA TRP A 48 -3.73 6.26 1.10
C TRP A 48 -3.96 5.12 0.09
N PRO A 49 -3.02 4.90 -0.85
CA PRO A 49 -3.10 3.78 -1.77
C PRO A 49 -3.16 2.44 -1.03
N ARG A 50 -4.20 1.65 -1.36
CA ARG A 50 -4.38 0.28 -0.92
C ARG A 50 -4.11 -0.64 -2.11
N ILE A 51 -3.38 -1.72 -1.86
CA ILE A 51 -2.95 -2.72 -2.86
C ILE A 51 -3.40 -4.08 -2.35
N GLU A 52 -3.72 -4.98 -3.26
CA GLU A 52 -4.16 -6.33 -2.94
C GLU A 52 -3.55 -7.29 -3.98
N ASP A 53 -2.95 -8.39 -3.50
CA ASP A 53 -2.53 -9.52 -4.33
C ASP A 53 -3.15 -10.82 -3.79
N ASP A 54 -2.71 -11.98 -4.25
CA ASP A 54 -3.26 -13.27 -3.82
C ASP A 54 -3.04 -13.58 -2.33
N GLU A 55 -1.99 -13.02 -1.72
CA GLU A 55 -1.52 -13.39 -0.38
C GLU A 55 -1.73 -12.28 0.66
N PHE A 56 -1.74 -11.01 0.25
CA PHE A 56 -1.72 -9.85 1.14
C PHE A 56 -2.73 -8.78 0.74
N ILE A 57 -3.22 -8.08 1.76
CA ILE A 57 -3.71 -6.71 1.61
C ILE A 57 -2.60 -5.76 2.07
N MET A 58 -2.43 -4.62 1.41
CA MET A 58 -1.30 -3.73 1.67
C MET A 58 -1.67 -2.26 1.62
N VAL A 59 -0.95 -1.44 2.40
CA VAL A 59 -1.02 0.02 2.31
C VAL A 59 0.36 0.59 2.01
N ALA A 60 0.43 1.49 1.03
CA ALA A 60 1.63 2.27 0.74
C ALA A 60 1.56 3.65 1.39
N GLY A 61 2.34 3.85 2.45
CA GLY A 61 2.48 5.14 3.13
C GLY A 61 3.71 5.89 2.62
N SER A 62 3.56 7.18 2.27
CA SER A 62 4.68 8.00 1.79
C SER A 62 4.84 9.27 2.64
N ALA A 63 6.02 9.43 3.24
CA ALA A 63 6.35 10.59 4.06
C ALA A 63 7.87 10.74 4.22
N ARG A 64 8.32 11.82 4.88
CA ARG A 64 9.66 11.94 5.45
C ARG A 64 9.57 12.45 6.89
N PRO A 65 10.35 11.90 7.83
CA PRO A 65 11.32 10.80 7.71
C PRO A 65 10.68 9.41 7.49
N LEU A 66 11.51 8.38 7.20
CA LEU A 66 11.05 7.00 6.91
C LEU A 66 10.13 6.42 7.98
N ILE A 67 10.37 6.76 9.25
CA ILE A 67 9.53 6.30 10.37
C ILE A 67 8.09 6.81 10.28
N ASP A 68 7.86 7.98 9.67
CA ASP A 68 6.51 8.51 9.51
C ASP A 68 5.80 7.81 8.35
N ALA A 69 6.52 7.46 7.28
CA ALA A 69 5.98 6.63 6.21
C ALA A 69 5.58 5.23 6.74
N PHE A 70 6.44 4.65 7.59
CA PHE A 70 6.17 3.40 8.29
C PHE A 70 4.93 3.49 9.17
N ARG A 71 4.84 4.49 10.06
CA ARG A 71 3.67 4.70 10.93
C ARG A 71 2.40 4.85 10.12
N LEU A 72 2.44 5.67 9.08
CA LEU A 72 1.29 5.97 8.26
C LEU A 72 0.75 4.70 7.58
N ALA A 73 1.62 3.91 6.95
CA ALA A 73 1.22 2.66 6.32
C ALA A 73 0.54 1.69 7.31
N HIS A 74 1.03 1.63 8.56
CA HIS A 74 0.47 0.74 9.57
C HIS A 74 -0.85 1.24 10.16
N VAL A 75 -0.98 2.55 10.41
CA VAL A 75 -2.24 3.14 10.91
C VAL A 75 -3.36 2.92 9.91
N GLU A 76 -3.12 3.22 8.64
CA GLU A 76 -4.09 3.01 7.56
C GLU A 76 -4.46 1.54 7.37
N LEU A 77 -3.51 0.62 7.56
CA LEU A 77 -3.76 -0.81 7.49
C LEU A 77 -4.66 -1.27 8.65
N ILE A 78 -4.44 -0.76 9.86
CA ILE A 78 -5.29 -1.05 11.03
C ILE A 78 -6.70 -0.51 10.80
N GLU A 79 -6.84 0.72 10.30
CA GLU A 79 -8.14 1.31 9.98
C GLU A 79 -8.86 0.54 8.86
N TRP A 80 -8.11 -0.02 7.90
CA TRP A 80 -8.68 -0.90 6.88
C TRP A 80 -9.22 -2.19 7.49
N LEU A 81 -8.46 -2.85 8.36
CA LEU A 81 -8.90 -4.05 9.09
C LEU A 81 -10.16 -3.79 9.93
N GLU A 82 -10.21 -2.65 10.63
CA GLU A 82 -11.37 -2.25 11.42
C GLU A 82 -12.60 -2.01 10.54
N THR A 83 -12.46 -1.23 9.47
CA THR A 83 -13.60 -0.77 8.67
C THR A 83 -14.18 -1.87 7.78
N ASP A 84 -13.32 -2.71 7.19
CA ASP A 84 -13.74 -3.64 6.13
C ASP A 84 -13.80 -5.09 6.60
N TYR A 85 -13.05 -5.43 7.65
CA TYR A 85 -12.90 -6.79 8.13
C TYR A 85 -13.37 -6.97 9.59
N GLY A 86 -13.95 -5.92 10.19
CA GLY A 86 -14.64 -6.03 11.48
C GLY A 86 -13.74 -6.32 12.68
N PHE A 87 -12.44 -6.06 12.57
CA PHE A 87 -11.55 -6.15 13.73
C PHE A 87 -11.87 -5.04 14.75
N ASP A 88 -11.74 -5.33 16.04
CA ASP A 88 -11.53 -4.26 17.02
C ASP A 88 -10.18 -3.57 16.73
N ARG A 89 -10.15 -2.24 16.85
CA ARG A 89 -8.96 -1.44 16.53
C ARG A 89 -7.70 -1.88 17.28
N TRP A 90 -7.82 -2.21 18.56
CA TRP A 90 -6.66 -2.56 19.38
C TRP A 90 -6.25 -4.02 19.17
N GLU A 91 -7.20 -4.90 18.88
CA GLU A 91 -6.91 -6.26 18.42
C GLU A 91 -6.19 -6.24 17.07
N ALA A 92 -6.66 -5.43 16.11
CA ALA A 92 -5.98 -5.22 14.83
C ALA A 92 -4.55 -4.72 15.05
N TYR A 93 -4.34 -3.72 15.91
CA TYR A 93 -3.00 -3.22 16.26
C TYR A 93 -2.08 -4.33 16.81
N GLN A 94 -2.59 -5.17 17.71
CA GLN A 94 -1.82 -6.28 18.28
C GLN A 94 -1.46 -7.31 17.21
N VAL A 95 -2.42 -7.74 16.38
CA VAL A 95 -2.17 -8.73 15.33
C VAL A 95 -1.22 -8.18 14.27
N VAL A 96 -1.44 -6.94 13.81
CA VAL A 96 -0.56 -6.24 12.85
C VAL A 96 0.90 -6.26 13.33
N SER A 97 1.13 -5.99 14.62
CA SER A 97 2.47 -6.04 15.22
C SER A 97 3.16 -7.41 15.15
N GLN A 98 2.40 -8.51 15.05
CA GLN A 98 2.94 -9.87 14.99
C GLN A 98 3.12 -10.41 13.57
N VAL A 99 2.27 -10.00 12.62
CA VAL A 99 2.15 -10.70 11.33
C VAL A 99 2.42 -9.83 10.11
N VAL A 100 2.49 -8.51 10.26
CA VAL A 100 2.70 -7.63 9.11
C VAL A 100 4.14 -7.70 8.61
N GLU A 101 4.26 -7.78 7.29
CA GLU A 101 5.52 -7.61 6.58
C GLU A 101 5.61 -6.17 6.08
N ALA A 102 6.72 -5.50 6.37
CA ALA A 102 6.94 -4.13 5.93
C ALA A 102 8.10 -4.09 4.92
N THR A 103 7.81 -3.59 3.72
CA THR A 103 8.81 -3.40 2.66
C THR A 103 9.14 -1.91 2.53
N VAL A 104 10.43 -1.58 2.51
CA VAL A 104 10.86 -0.22 2.16
C VAL A 104 10.88 -0.12 0.63
N ALA A 105 9.94 0.61 0.05
CA ALA A 105 9.83 0.70 -1.41
C ALA A 105 10.94 1.58 -2.00
N ASN A 106 11.05 2.83 -1.54
CA ASN A 106 12.13 3.74 -1.89
C ASN A 106 12.53 4.62 -0.69
N ILE A 107 13.79 5.08 -0.68
CA ILE A 107 14.31 6.09 0.25
C ILE A 107 15.06 7.22 -0.46
N VAL A 108 14.78 7.43 -1.74
CA VAL A 108 15.53 8.35 -2.61
C VAL A 108 14.68 9.52 -3.08
N ASP A 109 13.38 9.29 -3.27
CA ASP A 109 12.42 10.30 -3.73
C ASP A 109 12.16 11.38 -2.70
N PRO A 110 11.63 12.56 -3.11
CA PRO A 110 11.28 13.65 -2.20
C PRO A 110 10.45 13.24 -0.98
N GLN A 111 9.68 12.16 -1.07
CA GLN A 111 9.07 11.45 0.06
C GLN A 111 9.50 9.98 0.01
N TYR A 112 9.73 9.33 1.15
CA TYR A 112 10.05 7.91 1.20
C TYR A 112 8.78 7.09 1.32
N THR A 113 8.80 5.86 0.81
CA THR A 113 7.61 5.00 0.81
C THR A 113 7.86 3.68 1.53
N VAL A 114 6.94 3.31 2.42
CA VAL A 114 6.88 2.00 3.08
C VAL A 114 5.55 1.35 2.72
N VAL A 115 5.60 0.05 2.41
CA VAL A 115 4.42 -0.78 2.16
C VAL A 115 4.23 -1.74 3.33
N ALA A 116 3.14 -1.59 4.09
CA ALA A 116 2.74 -2.52 5.14
C ALA A 116 1.81 -3.58 4.56
N LYS A 117 2.13 -4.86 4.72
CA LYS A 117 1.44 -6.01 4.11
C LYS A 117 0.86 -6.92 5.19
N PHE A 118 -0.46 -7.11 5.19
CA PHE A 118 -1.14 -8.03 6.11
C PHE A 118 -1.51 -9.34 5.37
N PRO A 119 -1.10 -10.52 5.87
CA PRO A 119 -1.41 -11.79 5.23
C PRO A 119 -2.92 -12.08 5.25
N LYS A 120 -3.51 -12.29 4.08
CA LYS A 120 -4.95 -12.58 3.90
C LYS A 120 -5.42 -13.82 4.65
N ARG A 121 -4.53 -14.80 4.90
CA ARG A 121 -4.84 -16.01 5.68
C ARG A 121 -5.29 -15.73 7.13
N TYR A 122 -5.04 -14.52 7.64
CA TYR A 122 -5.50 -14.07 8.96
C TYR A 122 -6.74 -13.19 8.91
N LEU A 123 -7.27 -12.90 7.71
CA LEU A 123 -8.54 -12.20 7.57
C LEU A 123 -9.70 -13.15 7.91
N PRO A 124 -10.82 -12.61 8.40
CA PRO A 124 -12.05 -13.36 8.51
C PRO A 124 -12.46 -13.96 7.17
N PRO A 125 -13.16 -15.11 7.16
CA PRO A 125 -13.75 -15.65 5.94
C PRO A 125 -14.63 -14.60 5.27
N THR A 126 -14.53 -14.49 3.95
CA THR A 126 -15.50 -13.74 3.15
C THR A 126 -16.83 -14.49 3.17
N GLU A 127 -17.92 -13.80 3.52
CA GLU A 127 -19.29 -14.33 3.37
C GLU A 127 -19.68 -14.53 1.90
#